data_AF-A0A1S2CJJ1-F1
#
_entry.id   AF-A0A1S2CJJ1-F1
#
_cell.length_a   1.000
_cell.length_b   1.000
_cell.length_c   1.000
_cell.angle_alpha   90.00
_cell.angle_beta   90.00
_cell.angle_gamma   90.00
#
_symmetry.space_group_name_H-M   'P 1'
#
loop_
_entity.id
_entity.type
_entity.pdbx_description
1 polymer ?
#
loop_
_entity_poly.entity_id
_entity_poly.type
_entity_poly.pdbx_seq_one_letter_code
_entity_poly.pdbx_strand_id
1 'polypeptide(L)'
;MFDQTVENIAEGIWMGIKHKEPRLIGWLSAVYRPVLRTAVKTPKLMMGIAHMVFLGSLTLFPFLGSEFVPTRREGTFQIRSTLPPGAGLDSAISYSKRIQEVLGDFPEITGSYARVGRAEIGGDPEPVNVVATMVIQKPLGESTDTRFDLVRKVIQPLF
;
A
#
# COMPACT_ATOMS: atom_id res chain seq x y z
N MET A 1 -14.81 -47.06 -48.48
CA MET A 1 -14.31 -48.01 -47.45
C MET A 1 -13.54 -47.34 -46.31
N PHE A 2 -13.08 -46.08 -46.44
CA PHE A 2 -12.37 -45.35 -45.37
C PHE A 2 -13.26 -44.62 -44.35
N ASP A 3 -14.55 -44.43 -44.65
CA ASP A 3 -15.44 -43.56 -43.87
C ASP A 3 -15.89 -44.19 -42.54
N GLN A 4 -16.37 -45.44 -42.59
CA GLN A 4 -16.81 -46.20 -41.41
C GLN A 4 -15.71 -46.43 -40.36
N THR A 5 -14.45 -46.43 -40.78
CA THR A 5 -13.31 -46.68 -39.87
C THR A 5 -13.01 -45.44 -39.04
N VAL A 6 -13.12 -44.25 -39.64
CA VAL A 6 -12.91 -42.97 -38.96
C VAL A 6 -14.06 -42.69 -37.99
N GLU A 7 -15.29 -43.04 -38.35
CA GLU A 7 -16.48 -42.89 -37.50
C GLU A 7 -16.41 -43.80 -36.26
N ASN A 8 -16.04 -45.08 -36.43
CA ASN A 8 -15.87 -46.01 -35.31
C ASN A 8 -14.69 -45.63 -34.39
N ILE A 9 -13.62 -45.06 -34.94
CA ILE A 9 -12.49 -44.54 -34.16
C ILE A 9 -12.92 -43.28 -33.38
N ALA A 10 -13.71 -42.40 -33.99
CA ALA A 10 -14.25 -41.22 -33.33
C ALA A 10 -15.19 -41.62 -32.17
N GLU A 11 -16.15 -42.52 -32.39
CA GLU A 11 -17.05 -43.00 -31.33
C GLU A 11 -16.28 -43.69 -30.19
N GLY A 12 -15.23 -44.46 -30.52
CA GLY A 12 -14.34 -45.08 -29.53
C GLY A 12 -13.53 -44.07 -28.70
N ILE A 13 -13.13 -42.94 -29.30
CA ILE A 13 -12.40 -41.86 -28.62
C ILE A 13 -13.35 -41.05 -27.71
N TRP A 14 -14.59 -40.80 -28.13
CA TRP A 14 -15.57 -40.05 -27.33
C TRP A 14 -16.10 -40.85 -26.13
N MET A 15 -16.26 -42.17 -26.24
CA MET A 15 -16.71 -43.02 -25.11
C MET A 15 -15.62 -43.31 -24.06
N GLY A 16 -14.34 -43.06 -24.37
CA GLY A 16 -13.21 -43.47 -23.55
C GLY A 16 -12.74 -42.49 -22.47
N ILE A 17 -13.18 -41.23 -22.49
CA ILE A 17 -12.66 -40.22 -21.56
C ILE A 17 -13.45 -40.24 -20.25
N LYS A 18 -13.16 -41.23 -19.40
CA LYS A 18 -13.50 -41.15 -17.96
C LYS A 18 -12.79 -39.93 -17.38
N HIS A 19 -13.48 -38.80 -17.33
CA HIS A 19 -13.08 -37.64 -16.54
C HIS A 19 -13.06 -38.07 -15.07
N LYS A 20 -11.89 -38.53 -14.61
CA LYS A 20 -11.66 -38.83 -13.22
C LYS A 20 -11.74 -37.49 -12.50
N GLU A 21 -12.77 -37.28 -11.70
CA GLU A 21 -12.90 -36.06 -10.90
C GLU A 21 -11.55 -35.79 -10.21
N PRO A 22 -10.96 -34.60 -10.38
CA PRO A 22 -9.71 -34.28 -9.72
C PRO A 22 -9.86 -34.54 -8.23
N ARG A 23 -8.84 -35.14 -7.60
CA ARG A 23 -8.92 -35.57 -6.19
C ARG A 23 -9.35 -34.43 -5.25
N LEU A 24 -9.02 -33.18 -5.61
CA LEU A 24 -9.45 -31.96 -4.94
C LEU A 24 -10.97 -31.75 -5.00
N ILE A 25 -11.60 -31.94 -6.16
CA ILE A 25 -13.07 -31.81 -6.35
C ILE A 25 -13.80 -32.90 -5.56
N GLY A 26 -13.28 -34.14 -5.57
CA GLY A 26 -13.85 -35.23 -4.79
C GLY A 26 -13.81 -34.96 -3.27
N TRP A 27 -12.67 -34.46 -2.78
CA TRP A 27 -12.52 -34.08 -1.37
C TRP A 27 -13.42 -32.89 -0.99
N LEU A 28 -13.46 -31.84 -1.81
CA LEU A 28 -14.30 -30.66 -1.56
C LEU A 28 -15.79 -31.03 -1.54
N SER A 29 -16.21 -31.92 -2.44
CA SER A 29 -17.58 -32.43 -2.50
C SER A 29 -17.92 -33.30 -1.29
N ALA A 30 -16.97 -34.09 -0.79
CA ALA A 30 -17.15 -34.92 0.39
C ALA A 30 -17.33 -34.08 1.67
N VAL A 31 -16.70 -32.90 1.76
CA VAL A 31 -16.88 -31.94 2.87
C VAL A 31 -18.14 -31.09 2.67
N TYR A 32 -18.43 -30.66 1.44
CA TYR A 32 -19.58 -29.81 1.13
C TYR A 32 -20.92 -30.49 1.39
N ARG A 33 -21.09 -31.74 0.95
CA ARG A 33 -22.35 -32.50 1.08
C ARG A 33 -22.87 -32.61 2.53
N PRO A 34 -22.07 -32.98 3.55
CA PRO A 34 -22.53 -33.03 4.93
C PRO A 34 -22.81 -31.63 5.49
N VAL A 35 -21.99 -30.62 5.18
CA VAL A 35 -22.20 -29.23 5.61
C VAL A 35 -23.53 -28.69 5.07
N LEU A 36 -23.80 -28.91 3.78
CA LEU A 36 -25.06 -28.51 3.14
C LEU A 36 -26.27 -29.20 3.79
N ARG A 37 -26.18 -30.51 4.02
CA ARG A 37 -27.28 -31.26 4.67
C ARG A 37 -27.56 -30.74 6.08
N THR A 38 -26.52 -30.41 6.85
CA THR A 38 -26.69 -29.83 8.19
C THR A 38 -27.29 -28.43 8.11
N ALA A 39 -26.81 -27.59 7.19
CA ALA A 39 -27.34 -26.23 7.00
C ALA A 39 -28.83 -26.21 6.68
N VAL A 40 -29.30 -27.12 5.80
CA VAL A 40 -30.72 -27.24 5.43
C VAL A 40 -31.57 -27.78 6.59
N LYS A 41 -31.03 -28.70 7.41
CA LYS A 41 -31.77 -29.30 8.53
C LYS A 41 -31.90 -28.38 9.75
N THR A 42 -30.95 -27.46 9.95
CA THR A 42 -30.92 -26.59 11.13
C THR A 42 -30.89 -25.10 10.75
N PRO A 43 -31.95 -24.57 10.11
CA PRO A 43 -31.97 -23.18 9.64
C PRO A 43 -31.86 -22.16 10.78
N LYS A 44 -32.42 -22.46 11.96
CA LYS A 44 -32.30 -21.60 13.15
C LYS A 44 -30.86 -21.44 13.62
N LEU A 45 -30.08 -22.53 13.62
CA LEU A 45 -28.66 -22.51 13.97
C LEU A 45 -27.86 -21.69 12.95
N MET A 46 -28.15 -21.85 11.66
CA MET A 46 -27.50 -21.08 10.60
C MET A 46 -27.77 -19.58 10.76
N MET A 47 -29.01 -19.19 11.09
CA MET A 47 -29.32 -17.79 11.38
C MET A 47 -28.62 -17.26 12.62
N GLY A 48 -28.47 -18.07 13.67
CA GLY A 48 -27.70 -17.70 14.86
C GLY A 48 -26.22 -17.44 14.52
N ILE A 49 -25.60 -18.32 13.73
CA ILE A 49 -24.22 -18.15 13.26
C ILE A 49 -24.10 -16.88 12.41
N ALA A 50 -25.03 -16.64 11.48
CA ALA A 50 -25.02 -15.45 10.64
C ALA A 50 -25.09 -14.15 11.48
N HIS A 51 -25.95 -14.10 12.49
CA HIS A 51 -26.04 -12.96 13.42
C HIS A 51 -24.77 -12.80 14.25
N MET A 52 -24.19 -13.90 14.74
CA MET A 52 -22.94 -13.87 15.50
C MET A 52 -21.79 -13.30 14.65
N VAL A 53 -21.64 -13.77 13.41
CA VAL A 53 -20.59 -13.29 12.49
C VAL A 53 -20.82 -11.82 12.12
N PHE A 54 -22.07 -11.41 11.89
CA PHE A 54 -22.42 -10.02 11.61
C PHE A 54 -22.12 -9.10 12.80
N LEU A 55 -22.54 -9.45 14.01
CA LEU A 55 -22.22 -8.66 15.20
C LEU A 55 -20.72 -8.67 15.49
N GLY A 56 -20.06 -9.81 15.28
CA GLY A 56 -18.61 -9.93 15.40
C GLY A 56 -17.86 -9.01 14.44
N SER A 57 -18.32 -8.87 13.19
CA SER A 57 -17.69 -7.94 12.25
C SER A 57 -17.85 -6.48 12.66
N LEU A 58 -18.98 -6.11 13.29
CA LEU A 58 -19.16 -4.76 13.84
C LEU A 58 -18.19 -4.48 14.99
N THR A 59 -17.83 -5.48 15.80
CA THR A 59 -16.82 -5.28 16.86
C THR A 59 -15.43 -4.97 16.32
N LEU A 60 -15.14 -5.31 15.06
CA LEU A 60 -13.86 -4.98 14.41
C LEU A 60 -13.79 -3.53 13.95
N PHE A 61 -14.93 -2.87 13.73
CA PHE A 61 -15.01 -1.49 13.24
C PHE A 61 -14.15 -0.47 14.03
N PRO A 62 -14.15 -0.42 15.39
CA PRO A 62 -13.30 0.51 16.13
C PRO A 62 -11.80 0.24 16.01
N PHE A 63 -11.40 -0.93 15.52
CA PHE A 63 -9.99 -1.29 15.30
C PHE A 63 -9.50 -0.93 13.90
N LEU A 64 -10.40 -0.55 12.98
CA LEU A 64 -10.00 -0.07 11.67
C LEU A 64 -9.41 1.34 11.83
N GLY A 65 -8.12 1.47 11.54
CA GLY A 65 -7.47 2.77 11.40
C GLY A 65 -8.13 3.56 10.26
N SER A 66 -8.41 4.84 10.52
CA SER A 66 -8.93 5.76 9.51
C SER A 66 -7.76 6.56 8.94
N GLU A 67 -7.51 6.40 7.64
CA GLU A 67 -6.66 7.30 6.86
C GLU A 67 -7.55 8.05 5.87
N PHE A 68 -7.46 9.38 5.83
CA PHE A 68 -8.28 10.21 4.94
C PHE A 68 -8.01 9.92 3.45
N VAL A 69 -6.74 9.70 3.11
CA VAL A 69 -6.27 9.31 1.77
C VAL A 69 -5.10 8.34 1.96
N PRO A 70 -5.01 7.24 1.21
CA PRO A 70 -3.89 6.32 1.31
C PRO A 70 -2.57 7.06 1.04
N THR A 71 -1.57 6.82 1.88
CA THR A 71 -0.26 7.46 1.74
C THR A 71 0.37 7.13 0.38
N ARG A 72 0.47 8.14 -0.51
CA ARG A 72 1.08 7.96 -1.82
C ARG A 72 2.59 7.86 -1.70
N ARG A 73 3.16 6.83 -2.34
CA ARG A 73 4.62 6.62 -2.42
C ARG A 73 5.25 7.44 -3.55
N GLU A 74 5.15 8.76 -3.43
CA GLU A 74 5.88 9.73 -4.25
C GLU A 74 7.41 9.66 -3.99
N GLY A 75 8.22 9.76 -5.04
CA GLY A 75 9.70 9.74 -4.94
C GLY A 75 10.30 10.99 -4.28
N THR A 76 9.48 11.86 -3.72
CA THR A 76 9.87 13.14 -3.12
C THR A 76 9.11 13.37 -1.82
N PHE A 77 9.70 14.13 -0.90
CA PHE A 77 8.99 14.67 0.27
C PHE A 77 9.53 16.07 0.61
N GLN A 78 8.75 16.85 1.35
CA GLN A 78 9.13 18.20 1.75
C GLN A 78 9.33 18.28 3.26
N ILE A 79 10.43 18.89 3.68
CA ILE A 79 10.71 19.30 5.06
C ILE A 79 10.38 20.79 5.17
N ARG A 80 9.45 21.14 6.05
CA ARG A 80 9.11 22.52 6.36
C ARG A 80 9.71 22.89 7.70
N SER A 81 10.64 23.83 7.71
CA SER A 81 11.31 24.32 8.92
C SER A 81 10.91 25.76 9.19
N THR A 82 10.50 26.03 10.42
CA THR A 82 10.13 27.38 10.88
C THR A 82 11.19 27.87 11.87
N LEU A 83 11.90 28.93 11.51
CA LEU A 83 12.88 29.60 12.37
C LEU A 83 12.18 30.56 13.34
N PRO A 84 12.86 30.98 14.43
CA PRO A 84 12.33 31.96 15.37
C PRO A 84 11.79 33.23 14.68
N PRO A 85 10.69 33.80 15.18
CA PRO A 85 10.13 35.03 14.65
C PRO A 85 11.18 36.15 14.78
N GLY A 86 11.54 36.78 13.66
CA GLY A 86 12.62 37.77 13.59
C GLY A 86 13.93 37.25 12.97
N ALA A 87 14.04 35.97 12.65
CA ALA A 87 15.14 35.45 11.84
C ALA A 87 15.13 36.11 10.46
N GLY A 88 16.28 36.69 10.08
CA GLY A 88 16.46 37.35 8.79
C GLY A 88 16.66 36.35 7.65
N LEU A 89 16.63 36.87 6.42
CA LEU A 89 16.83 36.09 5.20
C LEU A 89 18.17 35.33 5.21
N ASP A 90 19.25 35.99 5.64
CA ASP A 90 20.59 35.38 5.71
C ASP A 90 20.65 34.19 6.68
N SER A 91 19.94 34.30 7.81
CA SER A 91 19.83 33.21 8.78
C SER A 91 19.05 32.03 8.21
N ALA A 92 17.97 32.29 7.49
CA ALA A 92 17.20 31.25 6.83
C ALA A 92 17.97 30.57 5.68
N ILE A 93 18.77 31.33 4.92
CA ILE A 93 19.64 30.79 3.86
C ILE A 93 20.79 29.95 4.44
N SER A 94 21.46 30.43 5.49
CA SER A 94 22.53 29.66 6.14
C SER A 94 21.99 28.38 6.78
N TYR A 95 20.81 28.45 7.40
CA TYR A 95 20.13 27.27 7.93
C TYR A 95 19.72 26.28 6.83
N SER A 96 19.19 26.76 5.70
CA SER A 96 18.79 25.90 4.58
C SER A 96 19.98 25.19 3.93
N LYS A 97 21.15 25.84 3.85
CA LYS A 97 22.40 25.20 3.40
C LYS A 97 22.84 24.09 4.32
N ARG A 98 22.81 24.33 5.64
CA ARG A 98 23.15 23.32 6.65
C ARG A 98 22.24 22.09 6.57
N ILE A 99 20.93 22.29 6.37
CA ILE A 99 20.01 21.17 6.15
C ILE A 99 20.39 20.39 4.89
N GLN A 100 20.65 21.07 3.77
CA GLN A 100 21.01 20.41 2.51
C GLN A 100 22.32 19.63 2.60
N GLU A 101 23.31 20.13 3.36
CA GLU A 101 24.55 19.40 3.67
C GLU A 101 24.27 18.10 4.42
N VAL A 102 23.49 18.17 5.51
CA VAL A 102 23.11 16.98 6.30
C VAL A 102 22.30 15.98 5.47
N LEU A 103 21.40 16.46 4.60
CA LEU A 103 20.65 15.61 3.68
C LEU A 103 21.56 14.92 2.65
N GLY A 104 22.66 15.57 2.26
CA GLY A 104 23.64 15.03 1.33
C GLY A 104 24.42 13.82 1.88
N ASP A 105 24.50 13.67 3.21
CA ASP A 105 25.16 12.54 3.84
C ASP A 105 24.36 11.22 3.75
N PHE A 106 23.08 11.30 3.37
CA PHE A 106 22.21 10.13 3.26
C PHE A 106 22.25 9.53 1.83
N PRO A 107 22.68 8.26 1.67
CA PRO A 107 22.81 7.64 0.37
C PRO A 107 21.48 7.40 -0.36
N GLU A 108 20.34 7.51 0.33
CA GLU A 108 18.99 7.34 -0.25
C GLU A 108 18.45 8.61 -0.91
N ILE A 109 19.11 9.76 -0.68
CA ILE A 109 18.75 11.07 -1.21
C ILE A 109 19.56 11.33 -2.49
N THR A 110 18.86 11.58 -3.59
CA THR A 110 19.46 11.90 -4.90
C THR A 110 19.73 13.40 -5.02
N GLY A 111 18.97 14.23 -4.31
CA GLY A 111 19.17 15.66 -4.28
C GLY A 111 18.16 16.38 -3.40
N SER A 112 18.44 17.65 -3.12
CA SER A 112 17.56 18.52 -2.38
C SER A 112 17.65 19.96 -2.88
N TYR A 113 16.58 20.72 -2.73
CA TYR A 113 16.60 22.16 -2.95
C TYR A 113 15.72 22.83 -1.90
N ALA A 114 16.09 24.05 -1.49
CA ALA A 114 15.34 24.82 -0.51
C ALA A 114 14.73 26.09 -1.12
N ARG A 115 13.51 26.42 -0.69
CA ARG A 115 12.84 27.70 -0.93
C ARG A 115 12.72 28.43 0.41
N VAL A 116 13.09 29.71 0.43
CA VAL A 116 13.06 30.53 1.65
C VAL A 116 12.05 31.66 1.43
N GLY A 117 11.06 31.76 2.32
CA GLY A 117 9.98 32.72 2.18
C GLY A 117 9.16 32.53 0.90
N ARG A 118 8.77 33.64 0.28
CA ARG A 118 7.78 33.70 -0.80
C ARG A 118 8.40 33.88 -2.19
N ALA A 119 7.75 33.29 -3.19
CA ALA A 119 8.01 33.56 -4.60
C ALA A 119 7.54 34.97 -5.05
N GLU A 120 8.34 35.62 -5.90
CA GLU A 120 8.10 36.98 -6.44
C GLU A 120 6.74 37.16 -7.14
N ILE A 121 6.22 36.10 -7.77
CA ILE A 121 4.92 36.08 -8.47
C ILE A 121 3.69 36.02 -7.53
N GLY A 122 3.90 36.04 -6.21
CA GLY A 122 2.84 36.35 -5.23
C GLY A 122 1.87 35.22 -4.86
N GLY A 123 2.21 33.96 -5.11
CA GLY A 123 1.32 32.81 -4.84
C GLY A 123 1.39 32.20 -3.43
N ASP A 124 2.46 32.48 -2.66
CA ASP A 124 2.72 31.85 -1.37
C ASP A 124 2.82 32.91 -0.26
N PRO A 125 2.04 32.86 0.83
CA PRO A 125 2.15 33.83 1.93
C PRO A 125 3.33 33.55 2.89
N GLU A 126 4.25 32.65 2.56
CA GLU A 126 5.34 32.26 3.48
C GLU A 126 6.28 33.43 3.86
N PRO A 127 6.47 33.69 5.17
CA PRO A 127 7.43 34.68 5.67
C PRO A 127 8.86 34.17 5.54
N VAL A 128 9.84 35.10 5.60
CA VAL A 128 11.26 34.80 5.41
C VAL A 128 11.86 33.83 6.43
N ASN A 129 11.21 33.65 7.59
CA ASN A 129 11.63 32.70 8.61
C ASN A 129 11.13 31.27 8.35
N VAL A 130 10.44 31.01 7.23
CA VAL A 130 10.04 29.66 6.82
C VAL A 130 10.92 29.18 5.66
N VAL A 131 11.43 27.98 5.82
CA VAL A 131 12.26 27.28 4.82
C VAL A 131 11.55 25.99 4.42
N ALA A 132 11.22 25.89 3.13
CA ALA A 132 10.66 24.70 2.51
C ALA A 132 11.78 23.96 1.75
N THR A 133 12.28 22.86 2.32
CA THR A 133 13.29 22.01 1.68
C THR A 133 12.63 20.82 1.02
N MET A 134 12.71 20.72 -0.30
CA MET A 134 12.28 19.55 -1.04
C MET A 134 13.41 18.53 -1.11
N VAL A 135 13.09 17.27 -0.83
CA VAL A 135 14.01 16.14 -0.84
C VAL A 135 13.59 15.16 -1.92
N ILE A 136 14.53 14.81 -2.78
CA ILE A 136 14.36 13.86 -3.88
C ILE A 136 15.03 12.56 -3.48
N GLN A 137 14.27 11.47 -3.48
CA GLN A 137 14.75 10.14 -3.13
C GLN A 137 15.07 9.33 -4.39
N LYS A 138 15.85 8.27 -4.20
CA LYS A 138 16.02 7.23 -5.22
C LYS A 138 14.68 6.55 -5.57
N PRO A 139 14.53 6.01 -6.80
CA PRO A 139 13.35 5.25 -7.19
C PRO A 139 13.11 4.04 -6.27
N LEU A 140 11.84 3.70 -6.09
CA LEU A 140 11.42 2.51 -5.33
C LEU A 140 11.96 1.24 -5.99
N GLY A 141 12.82 0.51 -5.28
CA GLY A 141 13.49 -0.72 -5.77
C GLY A 141 15.01 -0.71 -5.56
N GLU A 142 15.65 0.46 -5.54
CA GLU A 142 17.09 0.61 -5.26
C GLU A 142 17.40 0.98 -3.81
N SER A 143 16.40 1.44 -3.04
CA SER A 143 16.56 1.76 -1.62
C SER A 143 16.08 0.61 -0.73
N THR A 144 16.88 0.26 0.27
CA THR A 144 16.58 -0.79 1.26
C THR A 144 15.63 -0.28 2.36
N ASP A 145 15.57 1.03 2.59
CA ASP A 145 14.82 1.64 3.68
C ASP A 145 13.44 2.15 3.27
N THR A 146 12.47 2.03 4.18
CA THR A 146 11.15 2.63 4.04
C THR A 146 11.26 4.15 4.20
N ARG A 147 10.40 4.92 3.50
CA ARG A 147 10.32 6.38 3.68
C ARG A 147 10.22 6.80 5.16
N PHE A 148 9.42 6.08 5.96
CA PHE A 148 9.26 6.38 7.38
C PHE A 148 10.56 6.23 8.17
N ASP A 149 11.38 5.25 7.80
CA ASP A 149 12.69 5.03 8.41
C ASP A 149 13.66 6.15 8.02
N LEU A 150 13.62 6.59 6.76
CA LEU A 150 14.42 7.73 6.29
C LEU A 150 14.02 9.05 6.94
N VAL A 151 12.72 9.35 7.00
CA VAL A 151 12.22 10.54 7.69
C VAL A 151 12.65 10.51 9.16
N ARG A 152 12.55 9.36 9.83
CA ARG A 152 13.01 9.21 11.21
C ARG A 152 14.52 9.43 11.33
N LYS A 153 15.32 8.82 10.46
CA LYS A 153 16.79 8.94 10.43
C LYS A 153 17.27 10.36 10.14
N VAL A 154 16.58 11.08 9.26
CA VAL A 154 16.91 12.47 8.90
C VAL A 154 16.51 13.43 10.03
N ILE A 155 15.34 13.23 10.65
CA ILE A 155 14.83 14.14 11.69
C ILE A 155 15.57 13.97 13.01
N GLN A 156 15.98 12.74 13.38
CA GLN A 156 16.63 12.48 14.68
C GLN A 156 17.90 13.32 14.95
N PRO A 157 18.84 13.50 14.01
CA PRO A 157 20.04 14.33 14.20
C PRO A 157 19.79 15.84 14.01
N LEU A 158 18.60 16.25 13.56
CA LEU A 158 18.24 17.65 13.38
C LEU A 158 17.73 18.33 14.67
N PHE A 159 17.57 17.58 15.77
CA PHE A 159 17.23 18.05 17.12
C PHE A 159 18.34 17.69 18.11
#